data_AF-A0A2T3MLE5-F1
#
_entry.id   AF-A0A2T3MLE5-F1
#
_cell.length_a   1.000
_cell.length_b   1.000
_cell.length_c   1.000
_cell.angle_alpha   90.00
_cell.angle_beta   90.00
_cell.angle_gamma   90.00
#
_symmetry.space_group_name_H-M   'P 1'
#
loop_
_entity.id
_entity.type
_entity.pdbx_description
1 polymer ?
#
loop_
_entity_poly.entity_id
_entity_poly.type
_entity_poly.pdbx_seq_one_letter_code
_entity_poly.pdbx_strand_id
1 'polypeptide(L)'
;MMKFTLEGNDCMPPISGGYLLIYRGSEEITVVSVPSPNFMADRYRDSVSENYDSFEDEKGNKFNINIWSSNVGVDWTLDVETEDGTLKEQIRVEYHANEF
;
A
#
# COMPACT_ATOMS: atom_id res chain seq x y z
N MET A 1 -15.76 -5.33 16.85
CA MET A 1 -14.92 -5.15 15.66
C MET A 1 -14.83 -3.66 15.32
N MET A 2 -13.63 -3.12 15.37
CA MET A 2 -13.27 -1.74 15.06
C MET A 2 -12.72 -1.66 13.63
N LYS A 3 -12.79 -0.48 13.02
CA LYS A 3 -12.20 -0.22 11.69
C LYS A 3 -11.37 1.05 11.72
N PHE A 4 -10.23 1.04 11.05
CA PHE A 4 -9.44 2.24 10.81
C PHE A 4 -8.76 2.18 9.45
N THR A 5 -8.44 3.36 8.91
CA THR A 5 -7.73 3.53 7.64
C THR A 5 -6.40 4.21 7.90
N LEU A 6 -5.36 3.73 7.23
CA LEU A 6 -4.06 4.38 7.11
C LEU A 6 -3.89 4.83 5.66
N GLU A 7 -3.61 6.12 5.47
CA GLU A 7 -3.34 6.71 4.17
C GLU A 7 -1.86 7.05 4.10
N GLY A 8 -1.25 6.87 2.93
CA GLY A 8 0.12 7.26 2.70
C GLY A 8 0.38 7.57 1.23
N ASN A 9 1.45 8.30 0.98
CA ASN A 9 1.92 8.60 -0.35
C ASN A 9 3.44 8.71 -0.40
N ASP A 10 3.97 8.62 -1.62
CA ASP A 10 5.35 8.95 -1.95
C ASP A 10 5.40 9.64 -3.32
N CYS A 11 6.14 10.74 -3.41
CA CYS A 11 6.24 11.54 -4.64
C CYS A 11 7.25 10.96 -5.66
N MET A 12 7.84 9.79 -5.40
CA MET A 12 8.76 9.11 -6.31
C MET A 12 8.01 8.12 -7.21
N PRO A 13 7.90 8.38 -8.53
CA PRO A 13 7.22 7.48 -9.45
C PRO A 13 7.89 6.10 -9.52
N PRO A 14 7.14 4.98 -9.44
CA PRO A 14 7.70 3.63 -9.55
C PRO A 14 7.95 3.27 -11.01
N ILE A 15 9.08 3.73 -11.58
CA ILE A 15 9.36 3.54 -13.01
C ILE A 15 9.35 2.05 -13.41
N SER A 16 9.88 1.17 -12.57
CA SER A 16 9.88 -0.27 -12.75
C SER A 16 8.99 -1.00 -11.72
N GLY A 17 7.95 -0.31 -11.24
CA GLY A 17 7.17 -0.78 -10.11
C GLY A 17 7.92 -0.60 -8.78
N GLY A 18 7.37 -1.22 -7.75
CA GLY A 18 7.93 -1.23 -6.41
C GLY A 18 7.12 -2.14 -5.51
N TYR A 19 7.19 -1.92 -4.21
CA TYR A 19 6.39 -2.65 -3.24
C TYR A 19 6.15 -1.82 -1.97
N LEU A 20 5.06 -2.14 -1.30
CA LEU A 20 4.76 -1.70 0.06
C LEU A 20 5.10 -2.82 1.03
N LEU A 21 5.89 -2.50 2.06
CA LEU A 21 6.12 -3.35 3.23
C LEU A 21 5.15 -2.94 4.32
N ILE A 22 4.33 -3.88 4.78
CA ILE A 22 3.41 -3.65 5.90
C ILE A 22 3.99 -4.31 7.14
N TYR A 23 4.14 -3.51 8.20
CA TYR A 23 4.71 -3.93 9.46
C TYR A 23 3.67 -3.91 10.58
N ARG A 24 3.84 -4.81 11.55
CA ARG A 24 3.29 -4.71 12.90
C ARG A 24 4.44 -4.58 13.89
N GLY A 25 4.63 -3.39 14.44
CA GLY A 25 5.80 -3.07 15.26
C GLY A 25 7.08 -3.16 14.43
N SER A 26 7.89 -4.19 14.68
CA SER A 26 9.13 -4.48 13.94
C SER A 26 9.03 -5.69 13.01
N GLU A 27 7.89 -6.38 13.01
CA GLU A 27 7.67 -7.57 12.20
C GLU A 27 7.02 -7.19 10.87
N GLU A 28 7.61 -7.64 9.77
CA GLU A 28 6.99 -7.58 8.45
C GLU A 28 5.89 -8.63 8.36
N ILE A 29 4.67 -8.20 8.07
CA ILE A 29 3.51 -9.12 7.99
C ILE A 29 3.08 -9.41 6.57
N THR A 30 3.39 -8.52 5.61
CA THR A 30 3.17 -8.77 4.19
C THR A 30 3.96 -7.80 3.31
N VAL A 31 4.07 -8.17 2.03
CA VAL A 31 4.60 -7.35 0.95
C VAL A 31 3.57 -7.29 -0.16
N VAL A 32 3.28 -6.08 -0.64
CA VAL A 32 2.28 -5.87 -1.70
C VAL A 32 2.91 -5.11 -2.86
N SER A 33 2.76 -5.65 -4.07
CA SER A 33 3.35 -5.07 -5.28
C SER A 33 2.73 -3.71 -5.60
N VAL A 34 3.59 -2.74 -5.93
CA VAL A 34 3.21 -1.47 -6.54
C VAL A 34 3.45 -1.58 -8.04
N PRO A 35 2.41 -1.44 -8.88
CA PRO A 35 2.57 -1.55 -10.33
C PRO A 35 3.36 -0.37 -10.88
N SER A 36 3.98 -0.56 -12.04
CA SER A 36 4.55 0.55 -12.82
C SER A 36 3.43 1.37 -13.45
N PRO A 37 3.50 2.71 -13.45
CA PRO A 37 2.56 3.56 -14.16
C PRO A 37 2.59 3.31 -15.67
N ASN A 38 1.49 3.67 -16.36
CA ASN A 38 1.49 3.73 -17.81
C ASN A 38 2.16 5.02 -18.30
N PHE A 39 3.48 4.96 -18.50
CA PHE A 39 4.27 6.12 -18.93
C PHE A 39 4.00 6.59 -20.36
N MET A 40 3.28 5.80 -21.18
CA MET A 40 2.93 6.17 -22.56
C MET A 40 1.62 6.98 -22.63
N ALA A 41 0.99 7.26 -21.50
CA ALA A 41 -0.28 7.96 -21.45
C ALA A 41 -0.11 9.49 -21.55
N ASP A 42 -0.87 10.13 -22.43
CA ASP A 42 -0.84 11.59 -22.63
C ASP A 42 -1.48 12.38 -21.47
N ARG A 43 -2.39 11.75 -20.71
CA ARG A 43 -3.09 12.37 -19.58
C ARG A 43 -2.70 11.67 -18.28
N TYR A 44 -2.56 12.46 -17.22
CA TYR A 44 -2.28 11.96 -15.86
C TYR A 44 -3.18 10.78 -15.46
N ARG A 45 -4.50 10.94 -15.61
CA ARG A 45 -5.48 9.90 -15.24
C ARG A 45 -5.25 8.58 -15.97
N ASP A 46 -4.77 8.65 -17.21
CA ASP A 46 -4.53 7.49 -18.06
C ASP A 46 -3.16 6.84 -17.76
N SER A 47 -2.32 7.52 -16.96
CA SER A 47 -1.05 6.98 -16.44
C SER A 47 -1.22 6.13 -15.17
N VAL A 48 -2.38 6.23 -14.51
CA VAL A 48 -2.62 5.56 -13.22
C VAL A 48 -2.71 4.05 -13.42
N SER A 49 -1.95 3.29 -12.63
CA SER A 49 -2.05 1.84 -12.53
C SER A 49 -2.36 1.45 -11.09
N GLU A 50 -3.31 0.53 -10.93
CA GLU A 50 -3.90 0.20 -9.63
C GLU A 50 -3.59 -1.25 -9.25
N ASN A 51 -3.39 -1.49 -7.95
CA ASN A 51 -3.36 -2.83 -7.39
C ASN A 51 -4.22 -2.89 -6.13
N TYR A 52 -4.99 -3.95 -5.99
CA TYR A 52 -5.78 -4.25 -4.81
C TYR A 52 -5.35 -5.60 -4.25
N ASP A 53 -5.12 -5.64 -2.95
CA ASP A 53 -4.80 -6.88 -2.24
C ASP A 53 -5.50 -6.94 -0.89
N SER A 54 -5.70 -8.15 -0.38
CA SER A 54 -6.35 -8.39 0.90
C SER A 54 -5.76 -9.62 1.59
N PHE A 55 -5.55 -9.52 2.89
CA PHE A 55 -5.04 -10.63 3.69
C PHE A 55 -5.62 -10.61 5.12
N GLU A 56 -5.52 -11.75 5.80
CA GLU A 56 -5.92 -11.92 7.19
C GLU A 56 -4.72 -12.46 7.97
N ASP A 57 -4.44 -11.90 9.15
CA ASP A 57 -3.39 -12.41 10.03
C ASP A 57 -3.87 -13.58 10.91
N GLU A 58 -2.95 -14.23 11.62
CA GLU A 58 -3.27 -15.38 12.49
C GLU A 58 -4.21 -15.01 13.67
N LYS A 59 -4.39 -13.71 13.95
CA LYS A 59 -5.26 -13.19 15.01
C LYS A 59 -6.64 -12.78 14.48
N GLY A 60 -6.92 -13.01 13.20
CA GLY A 60 -8.20 -12.70 12.56
C GLY A 60 -8.37 -11.21 12.21
N ASN A 61 -7.28 -10.43 12.20
CA ASN A 61 -7.32 -9.05 11.71
C ASN A 61 -7.34 -9.05 10.20
N LYS A 62 -8.24 -8.26 9.60
CA LYS A 62 -8.42 -8.20 8.14
C LYS A 62 -7.83 -6.92 7.61
N PHE A 63 -7.05 -7.04 6.54
CA PHE A 63 -6.34 -5.95 5.91
C PHE A 63 -6.76 -5.89 4.44
N ASN A 64 -7.12 -4.70 3.97
CA ASN A 64 -7.45 -4.44 2.57
C ASN A 64 -6.62 -3.25 2.12
N ILE A 65 -5.81 -3.42 1.09
CA ILE A 65 -4.95 -2.36 0.57
C ILE A 65 -5.32 -2.02 -0.86
N ASN A 66 -5.45 -0.73 -1.11
CA ASN A 66 -5.56 -0.17 -2.45
C ASN A 66 -4.33 0.68 -2.73
N ILE A 67 -3.75 0.50 -3.90
CA ILE A 67 -2.52 1.16 -4.33
C ILE A 67 -2.79 1.80 -5.68
N TRP A 68 -2.45 3.08 -5.81
CA TRP A 68 -2.48 3.82 -7.07
C TRP A 68 -1.08 4.33 -7.37
N SER A 69 -0.52 3.93 -8.50
CA SER A 69 0.76 4.43 -9.01
C SER A 69 0.51 5.32 -10.21
N SER A 70 1.27 6.39 -10.36
CA SER A 70 1.17 7.30 -11.50
C SER A 70 2.54 7.86 -11.85
N ASN A 71 2.61 8.65 -12.92
CA ASN A 71 3.84 9.35 -13.29
C ASN A 71 4.27 10.44 -12.29
N VAL A 72 3.52 10.70 -11.21
CA VAL A 72 3.89 11.66 -10.15
C VAL A 72 4.19 11.02 -8.80
N GLY A 73 3.95 9.72 -8.63
CA GLY A 73 4.15 9.06 -7.34
C GLY A 73 3.23 7.87 -7.11
N VAL A 74 3.13 7.49 -5.84
CA VAL A 74 2.32 6.37 -5.35
C VAL A 74 1.45 6.87 -4.20
N ASP A 75 0.17 6.52 -4.23
CA ASP A 75 -0.78 6.72 -3.15
C ASP A 75 -1.30 5.35 -2.71
N TRP A 76 -1.56 5.18 -1.42
CA TRP A 76 -2.19 3.96 -0.92
C TRP A 76 -3.14 4.22 0.25
N THR A 77 -4.12 3.33 0.38
CA THR A 77 -4.98 3.23 1.55
C THR A 77 -4.99 1.80 2.07
N LEU A 78 -4.75 1.65 3.37
CA LEU A 78 -4.85 0.38 4.08
C LEU A 78 -6.01 0.44 5.07
N ASP A 79 -7.08 -0.27 4.78
CA ASP A 79 -8.23 -0.44 5.64
C ASP A 79 -8.06 -1.70 6.50
N VAL A 80 -8.17 -1.53 7.82
CA VAL A 80 -7.97 -2.61 8.79
C VAL A 80 -9.23 -2.82 9.63
N GLU A 81 -9.68 -4.07 9.72
CA GLU A 81 -10.74 -4.51 10.63
C GLU A 81 -10.15 -5.39 11.73
N THR A 82 -10.37 -5.03 13.00
CA THR A 82 -9.72 -5.70 14.15
C THR A 82 -10.58 -5.65 15.42
N GLU A 83 -10.31 -6.54 16.37
CA GLU A 83 -10.78 -6.41 17.75
C GLU A 83 -9.73 -5.78 18.69
N ASP A 84 -8.48 -5.68 18.25
CA ASP A 84 -7.36 -5.11 19.00
C ASP A 84 -7.33 -3.58 18.83
N GLY A 85 -7.80 -2.88 19.87
CA GLY A 85 -7.84 -1.42 19.90
C GLY A 85 -6.47 -0.74 19.86
N THR A 86 -5.37 -1.49 20.03
CA THR A 86 -4.00 -0.95 19.99
C THR A 86 -3.32 -1.14 18.63
N LEU A 87 -3.94 -1.91 17.72
CA LEU A 87 -3.31 -2.30 16.46
C LEU A 87 -2.96 -1.10 15.58
N LYS A 88 -3.78 -0.05 15.58
CA LYS A 88 -3.56 1.16 14.77
C LYS A 88 -2.20 1.81 15.03
N GLU A 89 -1.72 1.79 16.27
CA GLU A 89 -0.43 2.40 16.67
C GLU A 89 0.76 1.50 16.35
N GLN A 90 0.51 0.22 16.02
CA GLN A 90 1.52 -0.77 15.71
C GLN A 90 1.70 -0.97 14.21
N ILE A 91 0.72 -0.58 13.38
CA ILE A 91 0.81 -0.75 11.94
C ILE A 91 1.57 0.40 11.30
N ARG A 92 2.51 0.04 10.42
CA ARG A 92 3.26 0.98 9.59
C ARG A 92 3.35 0.42 8.18
N VAL A 93 3.29 1.31 7.19
CA VAL A 93 3.47 0.97 5.77
C VAL A 93 4.67 1.77 5.25
N GLU A 94 5.59 1.08 4.57
CA GLU A 94 6.78 1.69 3.96
C GLU A 94 6.81 1.38 2.47
N TYR A 95 7.09 2.39 1.65
CA TYR A 95 7.20 2.25 0.20
C TYR A 95 8.66 2.12 -0.23
N HIS A 96 8.91 1.20 -1.15
CA HIS A 96 10.20 1.00 -1.80
C HIS A 96 9.98 0.90 -3.32
N ALA A 97 10.60 1.80 -4.09
CA ALA A 97 10.69 1.63 -5.54
C ALA A 97 11.75 0.57 -5.88
N ASN A 98 11.52 -0.17 -6.97
CA ASN A 98 12.54 -1.06 -7.51
C ASN A 98 13.73 -0.24 -8.05
N GLU A 99 14.95 -0.63 -7.68
CA GLU A 99 16.16 -0.10 -8.32
C GLU A 99 16.33 -0.74 -9.71
N PHE A 100 16.83 0.05 -10.67
CA PHE A 100 17.04 -0.35 -12.05
C PHE A 100 18.22 -1.32 -12.23
#